data_AF-A0A8J5QLJ8-F1
#
_entry.id   AF-A0A8J5QLJ8-F1
#
_cell.length_a   1.000
_cell.length_b   1.000
_cell.length_c   1.000
_cell.angle_alpha   90.00
_cell.angle_beta   90.00
_cell.angle_gamma   90.00
#
_symmetry.space_group_name_H-M   'P 1'
#
loop_
_entity.id
_entity.type
_entity.pdbx_description
1 polymer ?
#
loop_
_entity_poly.entity_id
_entity_poly.type
_entity_poly.pdbx_seq_one_letter_code
_entity_poly.pdbx_strand_id
1 'polypeptide(L)'
;MSPPKDITSMFKSRQSTGPTKVTKPETPNPSPKFNSTSKTADRLKDDLNKDLSQPSNKPFKDRWEIIGTHLITNIPKTLPNTNTAPSSGPQLIKIAGFDLDGTLIETKSGNTFSRGPNDWKWWGKNPKAVVDRLKKYRNDGYLIVVFTNQGAVIAKGGSKSYINLTNKLNNIEEDFRSKLDDDDGDKDVGLLVFVSPKRPAKGHPKLSSEETHRLMRKPEVGMWRYFESLLKLRGSFLIDYENSIYIGDAAGRDGDFSDSDLKFAEKLGIQFKTPEDVFT
;
A
#
# COMPACT_ATOMS: atom_id res chain seq x y z
N MET A 1 -17.20 18.87 32.33
CA MET A 1 -15.72 18.96 32.33
C MET A 1 -15.18 17.85 33.22
N SER A 2 -14.52 16.86 32.63
CA SER A 2 -13.80 15.78 33.32
C SER A 2 -12.52 15.52 32.51
N PRO A 3 -11.37 15.26 33.14
CA PRO A 3 -10.09 15.26 32.43
C PRO A 3 -9.92 13.95 31.63
N PRO A 4 -9.20 13.97 30.49
CA PRO A 4 -8.81 12.75 29.81
C PRO A 4 -7.78 12.00 30.67
N LYS A 5 -8.09 10.75 31.00
CA LYS A 5 -7.19 9.83 31.69
C LYS A 5 -6.02 9.48 30.76
N ASP A 6 -4.85 9.83 31.25
CA ASP A 6 -3.52 9.54 30.74
C ASP A 6 -3.31 8.02 30.56
N ILE A 7 -2.87 7.58 29.37
CA ILE A 7 -2.64 6.15 29.04
C ILE A 7 -1.16 5.79 29.27
N THR A 8 -0.39 6.62 29.97
CA THR A 8 1.05 6.42 30.21
C THR A 8 1.36 5.42 31.35
N SER A 9 0.76 4.22 31.32
CA SER A 9 1.13 3.14 32.24
C SER A 9 1.23 1.73 31.65
N MET A 10 1.10 1.53 30.33
CA MET A 10 1.16 0.19 29.72
C MET A 10 2.52 -0.21 29.11
N PHE A 11 3.57 0.60 29.28
CA PHE A 11 4.94 0.24 28.86
C PHE A 11 5.94 0.48 30.00
N LYS A 12 5.93 -0.38 31.03
CA LYS A 12 7.06 -0.52 31.96
C LYS A 12 7.30 -1.97 32.32
N SER A 13 8.47 -2.47 31.92
CA SER A 13 9.40 -3.36 32.66
C SER A 13 10.32 -4.04 31.64
N ARG A 14 11.58 -4.37 31.89
CA ARG A 14 12.57 -4.13 32.95
C ARG A 14 13.92 -4.53 32.32
N GLN A 15 15.00 -3.82 32.60
CA GLN A 15 16.37 -4.33 32.43
C GLN A 15 16.71 -5.27 33.60
N SER A 16 17.47 -6.34 33.35
CA SER A 16 18.52 -6.88 34.26
C SER A 16 19.20 -8.16 33.70
N THR A 17 20.52 -8.03 33.43
CA THR A 17 21.71 -8.91 33.65
C THR A 17 21.69 -10.46 33.43
N GLY A 18 22.74 -11.00 32.77
CA GLY A 18 22.99 -12.43 32.40
C GLY A 18 23.64 -13.33 33.49
N PRO A 19 24.46 -14.39 33.20
CA PRO A 19 24.85 -15.02 31.92
C PRO A 19 24.85 -16.60 31.85
N THR A 20 24.95 -17.13 30.61
CA THR A 20 25.48 -18.46 30.09
C THR A 20 24.96 -19.85 30.53
N LYS A 21 24.43 -20.66 29.58
CA LYS A 21 24.97 -21.97 29.13
C LYS A 21 24.19 -22.58 27.93
N VAL A 22 24.89 -23.38 27.11
CA VAL A 22 24.51 -23.97 25.80
C VAL A 22 23.87 -25.37 25.94
N THR A 23 22.81 -25.68 25.16
CA THR A 23 22.50 -27.04 24.65
C THR A 23 21.52 -27.04 23.43
N LYS A 24 21.56 -28.15 22.66
CA LYS A 24 21.06 -28.52 21.29
C LYS A 24 19.53 -28.40 20.98
N PRO A 25 19.07 -28.63 19.71
CA PRO A 25 17.93 -27.95 19.09
C PRO A 25 16.58 -28.68 19.22
N GLU A 26 15.51 -27.90 19.39
CA GLU A 26 14.11 -28.35 19.30
C GLU A 26 13.43 -27.80 18.04
N THR A 27 12.42 -28.55 17.58
CA THR A 27 11.60 -28.42 16.38
C THR A 27 10.90 -27.05 16.21
N PRO A 28 10.47 -26.68 14.97
CA PRO A 28 9.95 -25.34 14.71
C PRO A 28 8.61 -25.12 15.42
N ASN A 29 8.58 -24.15 16.34
CA ASN A 29 7.38 -23.68 17.01
C ASN A 29 6.46 -22.91 16.03
N PRO A 30 5.13 -22.99 16.19
CA PRO A 30 4.17 -22.29 15.35
C PRO A 30 4.22 -20.77 15.55
N SER A 31 3.96 -20.05 14.47
CA SER A 31 3.98 -18.58 14.36
C SER A 31 3.23 -17.85 15.50
N PRO A 32 3.72 -16.69 15.96
CA PRO A 32 3.14 -15.98 17.10
C PRO A 32 1.72 -15.48 16.81
N LYS A 33 0.76 -15.93 17.63
CA LYS A 33 -0.61 -15.41 17.66
C LYS A 33 -0.61 -13.97 18.18
N PHE A 34 -0.97 -13.02 17.32
CA PHE A 34 -1.11 -11.62 17.71
C PHE A 34 -2.54 -11.37 18.22
N ASN A 35 -2.72 -11.19 19.53
CA ASN A 35 -3.99 -10.76 20.11
C ASN A 35 -4.13 -9.24 19.92
N SER A 36 -4.92 -8.79 18.94
CA SER A 36 -5.31 -7.39 18.82
C SER A 36 -6.37 -7.05 19.88
N THR A 37 -6.17 -6.00 20.67
CA THR A 37 -7.20 -5.50 21.60
C THR A 37 -8.35 -4.83 20.83
N SER A 38 -9.59 -5.08 21.28
CA SER A 38 -10.82 -4.84 20.53
C SER A 38 -11.02 -3.39 20.07
N LYS A 39 -10.64 -2.38 20.85
CA LYS A 39 -10.99 -0.97 20.60
C LYS A 39 -10.36 -0.34 19.35
N THR A 40 -9.20 -0.81 18.89
CA THR A 40 -8.56 -0.33 17.65
C THR A 40 -9.18 -0.99 16.43
N ALA A 41 -9.49 -2.29 16.54
CA ALA A 41 -10.28 -2.99 15.55
C ALA A 41 -11.68 -2.39 15.44
N ASP A 42 -12.29 -1.96 16.54
CA ASP A 42 -13.63 -1.38 16.56
C ASP A 42 -13.69 0.01 15.91
N ARG A 43 -12.66 0.86 16.07
CA ARG A 43 -12.57 2.14 15.33
C ARG A 43 -12.31 1.95 13.83
N LEU A 44 -11.46 0.98 13.46
CA LEU A 44 -11.27 0.61 12.07
C LEU A 44 -12.57 0.05 11.47
N LYS A 45 -13.31 -0.77 12.21
CA LYS A 45 -14.65 -1.26 11.80
C LYS A 45 -15.65 -0.12 11.61
N ASP A 46 -15.65 0.88 12.48
CA ASP A 46 -16.56 2.04 12.38
C ASP A 46 -16.27 2.91 11.13
N ASP A 47 -14.99 3.12 10.81
CA ASP A 47 -14.59 3.82 9.58
C ASP A 47 -14.87 2.99 8.32
N LEU A 48 -14.75 1.65 8.38
CA LEU A 48 -14.99 0.73 7.26
C LEU A 48 -16.49 0.43 7.01
N ASN A 49 -17.34 0.50 8.04
CA ASN A 49 -18.79 0.20 7.93
C ASN A 49 -19.61 1.32 7.27
N LYS A 50 -19.08 2.54 7.16
CA LYS A 50 -19.80 3.68 6.55
C LYS A 50 -20.02 3.56 5.03
N ASP A 51 -19.35 2.63 4.36
CA ASP A 51 -19.23 2.60 2.89
C ASP A 51 -20.09 1.52 2.17
N LEU A 52 -20.91 0.76 2.93
CA LEU A 52 -21.59 -0.45 2.43
C LEU A 52 -22.95 -0.23 1.74
N SER A 53 -23.42 1.01 1.54
CA SER A 53 -24.67 1.25 0.79
C SER A 53 -24.40 1.87 -0.59
N GLN A 54 -24.93 1.22 -1.63
CA GLN A 54 -24.97 1.56 -3.06
C GLN A 54 -23.94 0.86 -3.98
N PRO A 55 -24.40 0.12 -5.01
CA PRO A 55 -23.56 -0.44 -6.07
C PRO A 55 -23.29 0.62 -7.13
N SER A 56 -22.15 1.30 -7.05
CA SER A 56 -21.55 1.94 -8.23
C SER A 56 -20.04 1.80 -8.17
N ASN A 57 -19.47 1.02 -9.11
CA ASN A 57 -18.03 1.09 -9.35
C ASN A 57 -17.75 2.41 -10.06
N LYS A 58 -17.45 3.43 -9.26
CA LYS A 58 -17.03 4.73 -9.78
C LYS A 58 -15.77 4.58 -10.65
N PRO A 59 -15.60 5.36 -11.73
CA PRO A 59 -14.37 5.40 -12.51
C PRO A 59 -13.16 5.69 -11.62
N PHE A 60 -11.95 5.23 -11.99
CA PHE A 60 -10.72 5.37 -11.16
C PHE A 60 -10.56 6.79 -10.58
N LYS A 61 -10.73 7.82 -11.41
CA LYS A 61 -10.61 9.23 -11.02
C LYS A 61 -11.56 9.69 -9.91
N ASP A 62 -12.66 8.98 -9.69
CA ASP A 62 -13.74 9.34 -8.76
C ASP A 62 -13.76 8.47 -7.47
N ARG A 63 -12.73 7.63 -7.27
CA ARG A 63 -12.60 6.68 -6.14
C ARG A 63 -11.65 7.13 -5.03
N TRP A 64 -11.14 8.37 -5.08
CA TRP A 64 -10.15 8.83 -4.11
C TRP A 64 -10.77 9.08 -2.74
N GLU A 65 -10.15 8.50 -1.71
CA GLU A 65 -10.57 8.66 -0.32
C GLU A 65 -9.41 9.12 0.56
N ILE A 66 -9.72 9.91 1.58
CA ILE A 66 -8.76 10.38 2.59
C ILE A 66 -9.18 9.81 3.94
N ILE A 67 -8.27 9.05 4.56
CA ILE A 67 -8.49 8.43 5.87
C ILE A 67 -7.66 9.18 6.91
N GLY A 68 -8.36 9.95 7.74
CA GLY A 68 -7.76 10.86 8.71
C GLY A 68 -6.81 11.86 8.04
N THR A 69 -5.54 11.86 8.47
CA THR A 69 -4.45 12.62 7.83
C THR A 69 -3.30 11.73 7.35
N HIS A 70 -3.41 10.41 7.52
CA HIS A 70 -2.29 9.47 7.42
C HIS A 70 -2.33 8.56 6.19
N LEU A 71 -3.43 8.55 5.45
CA LEU A 71 -3.60 7.64 4.32
C LEU A 71 -4.55 8.26 3.27
N ILE A 72 -4.17 8.12 2.00
CA ILE A 72 -5.03 8.40 0.85
C ILE A 72 -5.10 7.11 0.03
N THR A 73 -6.30 6.74 -0.44
CA THR A 73 -6.53 5.49 -1.16
C THR A 73 -7.28 5.70 -2.48
N ASN A 74 -7.08 4.79 -3.43
CA ASN A 74 -7.93 4.62 -4.60
C ASN A 74 -8.20 3.13 -4.78
N ILE A 75 -9.40 2.69 -4.43
CA ILE A 75 -9.77 1.27 -4.36
C ILE A 75 -11.21 1.15 -4.89
N PRO A 76 -11.52 0.21 -5.80
CA PRO A 76 -12.91 -0.06 -6.19
C PRO A 76 -13.71 -0.63 -5.02
N LYS A 77 -15.04 -0.47 -5.06
CA LYS A 77 -15.92 -1.07 -4.05
C LYS A 77 -15.93 -2.58 -4.15
N THR A 78 -16.07 -3.11 -5.36
CA THR A 78 -15.87 -4.54 -5.65
C THR A 78 -14.42 -4.77 -6.07
N LEU A 79 -13.77 -5.76 -5.48
CA LEU A 79 -12.40 -6.07 -5.88
C LEU A 79 -12.40 -6.86 -7.19
N PRO A 80 -11.39 -6.68 -8.03
CA PRO A 80 -11.28 -7.43 -9.28
C PRO A 80 -11.10 -8.94 -9.01
N ASN A 81 -11.63 -9.79 -9.90
CA ASN A 81 -11.51 -11.26 -9.83
C ASN A 81 -12.16 -11.93 -8.60
N THR A 82 -13.12 -11.28 -7.95
CA THR A 82 -13.85 -11.81 -6.79
C THR A 82 -15.26 -12.33 -7.10
N ASN A 83 -15.63 -12.42 -8.38
CA ASN A 83 -16.96 -12.87 -8.83
C ASN A 83 -17.10 -14.40 -8.96
N THR A 84 -16.11 -15.17 -8.49
CA THR A 84 -16.22 -16.64 -8.50
C THR A 84 -17.22 -17.11 -7.44
N ALA A 85 -18.15 -17.97 -7.85
CA ALA A 85 -19.15 -18.65 -7.02
C ALA A 85 -18.52 -19.17 -5.71
N PRO A 86 -19.31 -19.27 -4.61
CA PRO A 86 -18.78 -19.58 -3.29
C PRO A 86 -18.00 -20.90 -3.29
N SER A 87 -16.67 -20.80 -3.38
CA SER A 87 -15.78 -21.91 -3.05
C SER A 87 -15.85 -22.12 -1.54
N SER A 88 -15.81 -23.37 -1.11
CA SER A 88 -15.92 -23.84 0.27
C SER A 88 -14.71 -23.48 1.17
N GLY A 89 -14.09 -22.31 0.96
CA GLY A 89 -12.93 -21.84 1.71
C GLY A 89 -12.46 -20.43 1.30
N PRO A 90 -11.58 -19.81 2.11
CA PRO A 90 -11.01 -18.50 1.81
C PRO A 90 -10.15 -18.55 0.54
N GLN A 91 -10.40 -17.63 -0.39
CA GLN A 91 -9.65 -17.54 -1.65
C GLN A 91 -8.30 -16.84 -1.41
N LEU A 92 -7.23 -17.46 -1.91
CA LEU A 92 -5.89 -16.90 -1.89
C LEU A 92 -5.69 -15.92 -3.06
N ILE A 93 -5.14 -14.74 -2.74
CA ILE A 93 -4.92 -13.65 -3.70
C ILE A 93 -3.43 -13.31 -3.73
N LYS A 94 -2.86 -13.29 -4.93
CA LYS A 94 -1.48 -12.89 -5.17
C LYS A 94 -1.39 -11.38 -5.38
N ILE A 95 -0.38 -10.75 -4.77
CA ILE A 95 -0.19 -9.31 -4.82
C ILE A 95 1.09 -8.98 -5.57
N ALA A 96 0.98 -8.15 -6.60
CA ALA A 96 2.10 -7.48 -7.25
C ALA A 96 2.11 -6.05 -6.72
N GLY A 97 2.89 -5.84 -5.66
CA GLY A 97 3.05 -4.56 -5.01
C GLY A 97 4.16 -3.74 -5.66
N PHE A 98 3.97 -2.43 -5.80
CA PHE A 98 4.95 -1.54 -6.42
C PHE A 98 5.14 -0.27 -5.57
N ASP A 99 6.36 0.27 -5.53
CA ASP A 99 6.53 1.71 -5.36
C ASP A 99 6.10 2.47 -6.64
N LEU A 100 6.03 3.80 -6.58
CA LEU A 100 5.65 4.65 -7.70
C LEU A 100 6.86 5.36 -8.31
N ASP A 101 7.48 6.28 -7.57
CA ASP A 101 8.43 7.27 -8.08
C ASP A 101 9.83 6.67 -8.07
N GLY A 102 10.43 6.43 -9.23
CA GLY A 102 11.68 5.67 -9.36
C GLY A 102 11.46 4.20 -9.66
N THR A 103 10.20 3.72 -9.64
CA THR A 103 9.83 2.32 -9.87
C THR A 103 8.92 2.11 -11.06
N LEU A 104 7.66 2.58 -10.99
CA LEU A 104 6.75 2.49 -12.14
C LEU A 104 6.95 3.67 -13.09
N ILE A 105 7.35 4.82 -12.56
CA ILE A 105 7.51 6.05 -13.30
C ILE A 105 8.79 6.79 -12.94
N GLU A 106 9.21 7.67 -13.83
CA GLU A 106 10.22 8.70 -13.61
C GLU A 106 9.64 10.07 -13.96
N THR A 107 10.29 11.16 -13.54
CA THR A 107 9.92 12.48 -14.02
C THR A 107 10.32 12.64 -15.50
N LYS A 108 9.43 13.20 -16.30
CA LYS A 108 9.74 13.52 -17.70
C LYS A 108 10.77 14.64 -17.78
N SER A 109 10.76 15.54 -16.80
CA SER A 109 11.64 16.69 -16.68
C SER A 109 13.05 16.37 -16.19
N GLY A 110 13.30 15.16 -15.69
CA GLY A 110 14.57 14.76 -15.08
C GLY A 110 14.85 15.33 -13.70
N ASN A 111 13.89 16.04 -13.08
CA ASN A 111 14.04 16.50 -11.69
C ASN A 111 13.77 15.36 -10.71
N THR A 112 14.36 15.44 -9.51
CA THR A 112 14.08 14.50 -8.42
C THR A 112 12.59 14.48 -8.04
N PHE A 113 11.90 15.63 -8.11
CA PHE A 113 10.48 15.74 -7.80
C PHE A 113 9.68 16.23 -9.01
N SER A 114 8.51 15.65 -9.20
CA SER A 114 7.58 16.01 -10.28
C SER A 114 7.09 17.46 -10.14
N ARG A 115 7.09 18.21 -11.24
CA ARG A 115 6.62 19.61 -11.30
C ARG A 115 5.10 19.74 -11.42
N GLY A 116 4.38 18.65 -11.69
CA GLY A 116 2.93 18.67 -11.88
C GLY A 116 2.39 17.34 -12.39
N PRO A 117 1.07 17.24 -12.62
CA PRO A 117 0.40 15.98 -12.93
C PRO A 117 0.80 15.34 -14.26
N ASN A 118 1.44 16.09 -15.16
CA ASN A 118 1.90 15.60 -16.46
C ASN A 118 3.43 15.36 -16.50
N ASP A 119 4.14 15.66 -15.40
CA ASP A 119 5.59 15.47 -15.32
C ASP A 119 5.91 14.06 -14.82
N TRP A 120 5.60 13.10 -15.68
CA TRP A 120 5.90 11.69 -15.50
C TRP A 120 6.08 11.00 -16.87
N LYS A 121 6.80 9.89 -16.87
CA LYS A 121 6.88 8.89 -17.94
C LYS A 121 7.03 7.52 -17.28
N TRP A 122 6.65 6.43 -17.97
CA TRP A 122 6.98 5.09 -17.51
C TRP A 122 8.48 4.95 -17.27
N TRP A 123 8.84 4.16 -16.26
CA TRP A 123 10.21 3.98 -15.82
C TRP A 123 11.12 3.39 -16.91
N GLY A 124 12.39 3.79 -16.89
CA GLY A 124 13.43 3.25 -17.76
C GLY A 124 13.40 3.77 -19.20
N LYS A 125 14.26 3.17 -20.03
CA LYS A 125 14.39 3.51 -21.46
C LYS A 125 13.34 2.81 -22.34
N ASN A 126 12.80 1.69 -21.86
CA ASN A 126 11.80 0.90 -22.57
C ASN A 126 10.45 0.97 -21.81
N PRO A 127 9.63 2.02 -22.02
CA PRO A 127 8.37 2.18 -21.31
C PRO A 127 7.39 1.02 -21.56
N LYS A 128 7.54 0.31 -22.68
CA LYS A 128 6.75 -0.88 -23.01
C LYS A 128 6.97 -2.00 -22.00
N ALA A 129 8.19 -2.16 -21.47
CA ALA A 129 8.51 -3.23 -20.53
C ALA A 129 7.71 -3.12 -19.22
N VAL A 130 7.49 -1.89 -18.72
CA VAL A 130 6.67 -1.65 -17.53
C VAL A 130 5.22 -2.07 -17.80
N VAL A 131 4.64 -1.59 -18.90
CA VAL A 131 3.26 -1.89 -19.27
C VAL A 131 3.06 -3.39 -19.54
N ASP A 132 3.96 -4.03 -20.28
CA ASP A 132 3.92 -5.47 -20.55
C ASP A 132 3.98 -6.29 -19.26
N ARG A 133 4.80 -5.86 -18.30
CA ARG A 133 4.89 -6.53 -17.00
C ARG A 133 3.61 -6.36 -16.19
N LEU A 134 3.02 -5.17 -16.17
CA LEU A 134 1.73 -4.94 -15.51
C LEU A 134 0.62 -5.77 -16.16
N LYS A 135 0.56 -5.84 -17.50
CA LYS A 135 -0.33 -6.74 -18.25
C LYS A 135 -0.12 -8.19 -17.83
N LYS A 136 1.13 -8.65 -17.74
CA LYS A 136 1.46 -10.01 -17.33
C LYS A 136 0.97 -10.32 -15.92
N TYR A 137 1.22 -9.45 -14.94
CA TYR A 137 0.71 -9.65 -13.57
C TYR A 137 -0.82 -9.74 -13.54
N ARG A 138 -1.51 -8.86 -14.27
CA ARG A 138 -2.98 -8.90 -14.41
C ARG A 138 -3.45 -10.23 -15.01
N ASN A 139 -2.84 -10.68 -16.08
CA ASN A 139 -3.17 -11.96 -16.75
C ASN A 139 -2.87 -13.18 -15.87
N ASP A 140 -1.82 -13.10 -15.06
CA ASP A 140 -1.43 -14.13 -14.10
C ASP A 140 -2.28 -14.08 -12.80
N GLY A 141 -3.31 -13.22 -12.75
CA GLY A 141 -4.29 -13.15 -11.66
C GLY A 141 -3.84 -12.37 -10.43
N TYR A 142 -2.80 -11.55 -10.53
CA TYR A 142 -2.34 -10.69 -9.45
C TYR A 142 -3.24 -9.46 -9.30
N LEU A 143 -3.46 -9.03 -8.06
CA LEU A 143 -3.86 -7.65 -7.80
C LEU A 143 -2.62 -6.75 -7.87
N ILE A 144 -2.72 -5.67 -8.64
CA ILE A 144 -1.64 -4.69 -8.81
C ILE A 144 -1.87 -3.55 -7.81
N VAL A 145 -0.96 -3.40 -6.85
CA VAL A 145 -1.11 -2.46 -5.73
C VAL A 145 0.09 -1.52 -5.64
N VAL A 146 -0.16 -0.22 -5.70
CA VAL A 146 0.85 0.82 -5.50
C VAL A 146 0.86 1.26 -4.04
N PHE A 147 2.02 1.17 -3.40
CA PHE A 147 2.29 1.63 -2.04
C PHE A 147 3.36 2.72 -2.08
N THR A 148 2.99 4.00 -1.91
CA THR A 148 3.91 5.12 -2.14
C THR A 148 4.04 6.08 -0.96
N ASN A 149 5.26 6.54 -0.69
CA ASN A 149 5.61 7.50 0.36
C ASN A 149 5.63 8.94 -0.17
N GLN A 150 4.54 9.71 -0.03
CA GLN A 150 4.39 11.06 -0.59
C GLN A 150 4.62 12.17 0.45
N GLY A 151 5.89 12.40 0.81
CA GLY A 151 6.30 13.33 1.86
C GLY A 151 6.01 14.82 1.62
N ALA A 152 5.59 15.20 0.41
CA ALA A 152 5.18 16.55 0.04
C ALA A 152 3.65 16.72 -0.07
N VAL A 153 2.88 15.64 0.05
CA VAL A 153 1.43 15.66 -0.19
C VAL A 153 0.65 15.83 1.10
N ILE A 154 -0.24 16.80 1.14
CA ILE A 154 -1.16 17.00 2.26
C ILE A 154 -2.45 16.22 2.00
N ALA A 155 -2.85 15.39 2.97
CA ALA A 155 -4.13 14.68 2.99
C ALA A 155 -5.30 15.63 3.29
N LYS A 156 -5.57 16.54 2.36
CA LYS A 156 -6.70 17.48 2.42
C LYS A 156 -7.25 17.65 1.02
N GLY A 157 -8.52 17.28 0.85
CA GLY A 157 -9.26 17.47 -0.40
C GLY A 157 -9.18 18.93 -0.86
N GLY A 158 -8.95 19.13 -2.15
CA GLY A 158 -8.80 20.45 -2.75
C GLY A 158 -7.43 21.11 -2.55
N SER A 159 -6.51 20.55 -1.75
CA SER A 159 -5.16 21.10 -1.67
C SER A 159 -4.38 20.89 -2.96
N LYS A 160 -3.53 21.85 -3.35
CA LYS A 160 -2.76 21.78 -4.62
C LYS A 160 -1.93 20.50 -4.73
N SER A 161 -1.27 20.08 -3.65
CA SER A 161 -0.47 18.86 -3.62
C SER A 161 -1.32 17.60 -3.77
N TYR A 162 -2.51 17.57 -3.18
CA TYR A 162 -3.46 16.46 -3.32
C TYR A 162 -3.96 16.36 -4.76
N ILE A 163 -4.47 17.46 -5.31
CA ILE A 163 -4.98 17.52 -6.69
C ILE A 163 -3.88 17.10 -7.69
N ASN A 164 -2.65 17.60 -7.51
CA ASN A 164 -1.53 17.22 -8.36
C ASN A 164 -1.24 15.71 -8.31
N LEU A 165 -1.21 15.13 -7.11
CA LEU A 165 -0.98 13.69 -6.95
C LEU A 165 -2.10 12.87 -7.58
N THR A 166 -3.36 13.17 -7.27
CA THR A 166 -4.50 12.40 -7.77
C THR A 166 -4.61 12.50 -9.29
N ASN A 167 -4.40 13.69 -9.87
CA ASN A 167 -4.40 13.86 -11.32
C ASN A 167 -3.22 13.13 -11.98
N LYS A 168 -2.03 13.13 -11.37
CA LYS A 168 -0.89 12.34 -11.85
C LYS A 168 -1.24 10.85 -11.94
N LEU A 169 -1.78 10.29 -10.86
CA LEU A 169 -2.16 8.88 -10.80
C LEU A 169 -3.33 8.54 -11.72
N ASN A 170 -4.29 9.46 -11.89
CA ASN A 170 -5.36 9.32 -12.88
C ASN A 170 -4.78 9.24 -14.30
N ASN A 171 -3.86 10.12 -14.66
CA ASN A 171 -3.22 10.12 -15.98
C ASN A 171 -2.42 8.83 -16.23
N ILE A 172 -1.71 8.33 -15.23
CA ILE A 172 -0.97 7.06 -15.31
C ILE A 172 -1.91 5.89 -15.54
N GLU A 173 -3.03 5.88 -14.81
CA GLU A 173 -4.01 4.80 -14.93
C GLU A 173 -4.75 4.83 -16.27
N GLU A 174 -5.12 6.01 -16.75
CA GLU A 174 -5.72 6.20 -18.08
C GLU A 174 -4.75 5.74 -19.18
N ASP A 175 -3.48 6.13 -19.08
CA ASP A 175 -2.44 5.71 -20.03
C ASP A 175 -2.19 4.20 -19.98
N PHE A 176 -2.20 3.57 -18.81
CA PHE A 176 -2.12 2.11 -18.66
C PHE A 176 -3.33 1.43 -19.31
N ARG A 177 -4.55 1.89 -18.98
CA ARG A 177 -5.80 1.33 -19.53
C ARG A 177 -5.87 1.45 -21.05
N SER A 178 -5.45 2.56 -21.63
CA SER A 178 -5.41 2.77 -23.08
C SER A 178 -4.52 1.77 -23.84
N LYS A 179 -3.62 1.07 -23.12
CA LYS A 179 -2.71 0.08 -23.68
C LYS A 179 -3.20 -1.35 -23.47
N LEU A 180 -4.30 -1.57 -22.74
CA LEU A 180 -4.91 -2.89 -22.57
C LEU A 180 -5.66 -3.27 -23.85
N ASP A 181 -5.65 -4.55 -24.20
CA ASP A 181 -6.32 -5.03 -25.41
C ASP A 181 -7.84 -5.13 -25.15
N ASP A 182 -8.68 -4.76 -26.12
CA ASP A 182 -10.15 -4.63 -25.98
C ASP A 182 -10.85 -5.93 -25.55
N ASP A 183 -10.19 -7.09 -25.72
CA ASP A 183 -10.72 -8.43 -25.44
C ASP A 183 -10.52 -8.88 -23.97
N ASP A 184 -9.97 -8.01 -23.11
CA ASP A 184 -9.90 -8.21 -21.65
C ASP A 184 -11.26 -7.93 -20.96
N GLY A 185 -12.33 -8.50 -21.51
CA GLY A 185 -13.69 -8.42 -20.99
C GLY A 185 -13.75 -8.61 -19.49
N ASP A 186 -14.41 -7.65 -18.82
CA ASP A 186 -14.77 -7.66 -17.39
C ASP A 186 -13.62 -7.84 -16.36
N LYS A 187 -12.35 -7.86 -16.80
CA LYS A 187 -11.20 -7.81 -15.89
C LYS A 187 -10.98 -6.37 -15.44
N ASP A 188 -11.87 -5.79 -14.64
CA ASP A 188 -11.72 -4.44 -14.06
C ASP A 188 -10.57 -4.32 -13.03
N VAL A 189 -9.42 -4.94 -13.31
CA VAL A 189 -8.19 -4.89 -12.52
C VAL A 189 -7.40 -3.66 -12.95
N GLY A 190 -7.88 -2.47 -12.54
CA GLY A 190 -7.06 -1.26 -12.55
C GLY A 190 -6.04 -1.25 -11.41
N LEU A 191 -5.27 -0.18 -11.31
CA LEU A 191 -4.37 0.02 -10.18
C LEU A 191 -5.16 0.17 -8.87
N LEU A 192 -4.67 -0.46 -7.81
CA LEU A 192 -5.05 -0.16 -6.42
C LEU A 192 -4.00 0.75 -5.83
N VAL A 193 -4.36 1.83 -5.15
CA VAL A 193 -3.37 2.81 -4.69
C VAL A 193 -3.52 3.11 -3.20
N PHE A 194 -2.39 3.10 -2.51
CA PHE A 194 -2.22 3.51 -1.12
C PHE A 194 -1.06 4.49 -1.01
N VAL A 195 -1.34 5.64 -0.39
CA VAL A 195 -0.39 6.74 -0.28
C VAL A 195 -0.20 7.10 1.19
N SER A 196 1.05 7.10 1.64
CA SER A 196 1.47 7.69 2.91
C SER A 196 1.79 9.18 2.69
N PRO A 197 0.91 10.12 3.10
CA PRO A 197 1.08 11.55 2.88
C PRO A 197 2.02 12.18 3.91
N LYS A 198 2.30 13.47 3.73
CA LYS A 198 3.01 14.29 4.71
C LYS A 198 2.22 14.41 6.00
N ARG A 199 2.91 14.24 7.13
CA ARG A 199 2.36 14.58 8.44
C ARG A 199 2.05 16.08 8.55
N PRO A 200 0.84 16.48 8.99
CA PRO A 200 0.54 17.88 9.24
C PRO A 200 1.55 18.52 10.22
N ALA A 201 1.95 19.75 9.92
CA ALA A 201 2.82 20.54 10.79
C ALA A 201 2.09 20.92 12.09
N LYS A 202 2.86 21.43 13.08
CA LYS A 202 2.31 21.90 14.36
C LYS A 202 1.24 22.98 14.11
N GLY A 203 0.11 22.90 14.81
CA GLY A 203 -0.99 23.85 14.69
C GLY A 203 -2.04 23.52 13.61
N HIS A 204 -1.80 22.51 12.77
CA HIS A 204 -2.82 22.00 11.85
C HIS A 204 -3.62 20.84 12.47
N PRO A 205 -4.88 20.61 12.04
CA PRO A 205 -5.68 19.49 12.51
C PRO A 205 -4.94 18.16 12.36
N LYS A 206 -4.64 17.50 13.48
CA LYS A 206 -4.04 16.17 13.52
C LYS A 206 -5.14 15.14 13.74
N LEU A 207 -5.85 14.77 12.68
CA LEU A 207 -6.87 13.70 12.75
C LEU A 207 -6.23 12.31 12.95
N SER A 208 -4.90 12.23 13.03
CA SER A 208 -4.17 10.97 13.17
C SER A 208 -2.93 11.20 14.03
N SER A 209 -2.60 10.19 14.82
CA SER A 209 -1.47 10.25 15.75
C SER A 209 -0.13 10.22 15.01
N GLU A 210 0.93 10.62 15.70
CA GLU A 210 2.30 10.52 15.17
C GLU A 210 2.67 9.07 14.83
N GLU A 211 2.25 8.14 15.68
CA GLU A 211 2.46 6.71 15.46
C GLU A 211 1.69 6.20 14.23
N THR A 212 0.46 6.65 14.03
CA THR A 212 -0.33 6.28 12.83
C THR A 212 0.38 6.73 11.56
N HIS A 213 0.92 7.95 11.53
CA HIS A 213 1.73 8.45 10.41
C HIS A 213 2.99 7.61 10.18
N ARG A 214 3.68 7.24 11.26
CA ARG A 214 4.88 6.39 11.19
C ARG A 214 4.56 5.01 10.61
N LEU A 215 3.51 4.36 11.11
CA LEU A 215 3.10 3.01 10.68
C LEU A 215 2.70 2.95 9.21
N MET A 216 2.11 4.02 8.65
CA MET A 216 1.74 4.06 7.23
C MET A 216 2.92 4.28 6.30
N ARG A 217 4.05 4.80 6.80
CA ARG A 217 5.17 5.18 5.94
C ARG A 217 6.15 4.02 5.82
N LYS A 218 6.47 3.60 4.59
CA LYS A 218 7.53 2.59 4.36
C LYS A 218 8.84 3.06 5.00
N PRO A 219 9.60 2.19 5.68
CA PRO A 219 9.51 0.72 5.65
C PRO A 219 8.48 0.11 6.60
N GLU A 220 7.61 0.87 7.26
CA GLU A 220 6.51 0.27 8.03
C GLU A 220 5.39 -0.26 7.12
N VAL A 221 4.70 -1.29 7.58
CA VAL A 221 3.77 -2.10 6.78
C VAL A 221 2.31 -1.67 6.89
N GLY A 222 2.03 -0.49 7.45
CA GLY A 222 0.67 -0.05 7.77
C GLY A 222 -0.26 0.03 6.56
N MET A 223 0.22 0.51 5.40
CA MET A 223 -0.59 0.52 4.18
C MET A 223 -0.98 -0.89 3.75
N TRP A 224 -0.05 -1.85 3.81
CA TRP A 224 -0.32 -3.25 3.51
C TRP A 224 -1.32 -3.87 4.48
N ARG A 225 -1.15 -3.63 5.79
CA ARG A 225 -2.08 -4.16 6.81
C ARG A 225 -3.49 -3.58 6.67
N TYR A 226 -3.60 -2.33 6.24
CA TYR A 226 -4.89 -1.73 5.91
C TYR A 226 -5.51 -2.42 4.69
N PHE A 227 -4.74 -2.62 3.61
CA PHE A 227 -5.18 -3.38 2.43
C PHE A 227 -5.62 -4.81 2.77
N GLU A 228 -4.84 -5.54 3.57
CA GLU A 228 -5.16 -6.90 4.04
C GLU A 228 -6.48 -6.92 4.84
N SER A 229 -6.72 -5.90 5.66
CA SER A 229 -7.97 -5.78 6.42
C SER A 229 -9.17 -5.58 5.50
N LEU A 230 -9.01 -4.78 4.43
CA LEU A 230 -10.06 -4.59 3.42
C LEU A 230 -10.38 -5.89 2.68
N LEU A 231 -9.37 -6.67 2.30
CA LEU A 231 -9.54 -7.97 1.65
C LEU A 231 -10.36 -8.94 2.52
N LYS A 232 -10.05 -9.01 3.81
CA LYS A 232 -10.76 -9.88 4.76
C LYS A 232 -12.23 -9.46 4.93
N LEU A 233 -12.50 -8.16 4.99
CA LEU A 233 -13.85 -7.64 5.21
C LEU A 233 -14.75 -7.73 3.97
N ARG A 234 -14.19 -7.66 2.76
CA ARG A 234 -14.97 -7.60 1.52
C ARG A 234 -15.27 -8.95 0.87
N GLY A 235 -14.64 -10.04 1.32
CA GLY A 235 -14.95 -11.37 0.78
C GLY A 235 -14.12 -12.51 1.34
N SER A 236 -13.60 -12.40 2.57
CA SER A 236 -12.79 -13.44 3.20
C SER A 236 -11.56 -13.87 2.37
N PHE A 237 -10.95 -12.93 1.65
CA PHE A 237 -9.72 -13.17 0.90
C PHE A 237 -8.51 -13.22 1.83
N LEU A 238 -7.59 -14.14 1.54
CA LEU A 238 -6.30 -14.24 2.19
C LEU A 238 -5.20 -13.89 1.19
N ILE A 239 -4.15 -13.21 1.64
CA ILE A 239 -3.00 -12.92 0.78
C ILE A 239 -2.12 -14.16 0.71
N ASP A 240 -1.77 -14.56 -0.50
CA ASP A 240 -0.72 -15.52 -0.78
C ASP A 240 0.64 -14.82 -0.67
N TYR A 241 1.22 -14.77 0.53
CA TYR A 241 2.49 -14.09 0.78
C TYR A 241 3.66 -14.75 0.04
N GLU A 242 3.64 -16.08 -0.12
CA GLU A 242 4.70 -16.84 -0.78
C GLU A 242 4.80 -16.48 -2.27
N ASN A 243 3.66 -16.30 -2.94
CA ASN A 243 3.61 -15.95 -4.36
C ASN A 243 3.40 -14.45 -4.61
N SER A 244 3.45 -13.62 -3.56
CA SER A 244 3.39 -12.16 -3.66
C SER A 244 4.79 -11.55 -3.79
N ILE A 245 4.85 -10.40 -4.45
CA ILE A 245 6.09 -9.70 -4.75
C ILE A 245 5.94 -8.20 -4.54
N TYR A 246 6.99 -7.55 -4.04
CA TYR A 246 7.13 -6.11 -3.98
C TYR A 246 8.27 -5.65 -4.88
N ILE A 247 8.00 -4.66 -5.73
CA ILE A 247 8.97 -4.05 -6.63
C ILE A 247 9.19 -2.60 -6.18
N GLY A 248 10.45 -2.21 -5.98
CA GLY A 248 10.79 -0.86 -5.51
C GLY A 248 12.25 -0.50 -5.75
N ASP A 249 12.55 0.78 -5.97
CA ASP A 249 13.90 1.30 -6.22
C ASP A 249 14.67 1.61 -4.94
N ALA A 250 13.99 1.84 -3.82
CA ALA A 250 14.64 2.05 -2.53
C ALA A 250 15.12 0.71 -1.94
N ALA A 251 16.19 0.16 -2.52
CA ALA A 251 16.74 -1.15 -2.24
C ALA A 251 18.01 -1.13 -1.38
N GLY A 252 18.51 0.05 -0.99
CA GLY A 252 19.70 0.20 -0.16
C GLY A 252 21.02 -0.04 -0.90
N ARG A 253 21.02 0.05 -2.24
CA ARG A 253 22.22 -0.04 -3.08
C ARG A 253 23.03 1.25 -3.00
N ASP A 254 24.28 1.20 -3.43
CA ASP A 254 25.11 2.40 -3.57
C ASP A 254 24.43 3.41 -4.51
N GLY A 255 24.11 4.58 -3.96
CA GLY A 255 23.39 5.65 -4.69
C GLY A 255 21.88 5.68 -4.48
N ASP A 256 21.27 4.64 -3.86
CA ASP A 256 19.86 4.69 -3.49
C ASP A 256 19.65 5.71 -2.36
N PHE A 257 18.55 6.45 -2.42
CA PHE A 257 18.20 7.44 -1.38
C PHE A 257 17.79 6.76 -0.05
N SER A 258 17.31 5.52 -0.10
CA SER A 258 16.80 4.76 1.03
C SER A 258 16.79 3.25 0.73
N ASP A 259 16.50 2.46 1.76
CA ASP A 259 16.22 1.02 1.69
C ASP A 259 14.76 0.70 2.08
N SER A 260 13.87 1.68 1.98
CA SER A 260 12.52 1.59 2.52
C SER A 260 11.66 0.51 1.85
N ASP A 261 11.91 0.21 0.57
CA ASP A 261 11.12 -0.76 -0.19
C ASP A 261 11.57 -2.18 0.10
N LEU A 262 12.90 -2.40 0.15
CA LEU A 262 13.48 -3.67 0.59
C LEU A 262 12.99 -4.03 1.98
N LYS A 263 13.14 -3.13 2.95
CA LYS A 263 12.71 -3.38 4.34
C LYS A 263 11.20 -3.54 4.49
N PHE A 264 10.40 -2.89 3.63
CA PHE A 264 8.95 -3.08 3.61
C PHE A 264 8.62 -4.53 3.19
N ALA A 265 9.25 -5.04 2.14
CA ALA A 265 9.07 -6.41 1.67
C ALA A 265 9.58 -7.44 2.69
N GLU A 266 10.75 -7.21 3.29
CA GLU A 266 11.32 -8.08 4.34
C GLU A 266 10.39 -8.22 5.54
N LYS A 267 9.82 -7.12 6.04
CA LYS A 267 8.86 -7.15 7.16
C LYS A 267 7.56 -7.88 6.83
N LEU A 268 7.20 -7.95 5.56
CA LEU A 268 6.05 -8.71 5.09
C LEU A 268 6.39 -10.19 4.83
N GLY A 269 7.67 -10.53 4.68
CA GLY A 269 8.12 -11.85 4.28
C GLY A 269 7.73 -12.20 2.85
N ILE A 270 7.70 -11.21 1.95
CA ILE A 270 7.38 -11.40 0.52
C ILE A 270 8.62 -11.18 -0.35
N GLN A 271 8.58 -11.66 -1.59
CA GLN A 271 9.68 -11.47 -2.52
C GLN A 271 9.91 -9.97 -2.79
N PHE A 272 11.17 -9.55 -2.86
CA PHE A 272 11.57 -8.22 -3.29
C PHE A 272 12.33 -8.27 -4.62
N LYS A 273 12.09 -7.29 -5.49
CA LYS A 273 12.87 -7.04 -6.70
C LYS A 273 13.02 -5.54 -6.97
N THR A 274 14.08 -5.18 -7.66
CA THR A 274 14.26 -3.80 -8.16
C THR A 274 13.53 -3.60 -9.49
N PRO A 275 13.27 -2.36 -9.92
CA PRO A 275 12.72 -2.09 -11.25
C PRO A 275 13.60 -2.64 -12.37
N GLU A 276 14.93 -2.58 -12.19
CA GLU A 276 15.89 -3.15 -13.11
C GLU A 276 15.69 -4.66 -13.27
N ASP A 277 15.52 -5.41 -12.18
CA ASP A 277 15.31 -6.87 -12.22
C ASP A 277 14.02 -7.31 -12.93
N VAL A 278 13.08 -6.37 -13.14
CA VAL A 278 11.70 -6.67 -13.57
C VAL A 278 11.38 -6.12 -14.94
N PHE A 279 11.92 -4.94 -15.28
CA PHE A 279 11.60 -4.21 -16.51
C PHE A 279 12.76 -4.13 -17.51
N THR A 280 13.92 -4.72 -17.21
CA THR A 280 15.03 -4.84 -18.16
C THR A 280 15.15 -6.22 -18.79
#